data_AF-A0AAD7N9M9-F1
#
_entry.id   AF-A0AAD7N9M9-F1
#
_cell.length_a   1.000
_cell.length_b   1.000
_cell.length_c   1.000
_cell.angle_alpha   90.00
_cell.angle_beta   90.00
_cell.angle_gamma   90.00
#
_symmetry.space_group_name_H-M   'P 1'
#
loop_
_entity.id
_entity.type
_entity.pdbx_description
1 polymer ?
#
loop_
_entity_poly.entity_id
_entity_poly.type
_entity_poly.pdbx_seq_one_letter_code
_entity_poly.pdbx_strand_id
1 'polypeptide(L)'
;MESDGALYSALLFTRRQGYPLFQPQLYDDLPDERMRNGVCIGDVGIVTRPGGFDPIFNILHDAGDNVVNPWGVPEDFGRLRLDDRDIAWQQLRYPAGSDVSNSAINKRRVAAGAGVNADFGANVEVSTNSKRNAILLLPDGASSWDLRSLHLFKHYAEKHTRNWYKFVNMTLQRGIANGDLYLVTGVTKSSSWSVAAIDQGTDGDTQLSMKLKAAQVVTANASYSWSWEETSSGSRHSGPRGRQALEQWTDNQTVFLRGYKTYLRLPQMARFPRAISVADSDWSNVHWRGVTTPYSSSSRWGGGNDTTSSGTGASGSDTSPQSSSGQQLSSETLSAVLEEADSNDYVDVVS
;
A
#
# COMPACT_ATOMS: atom_id res chain seq x y z
N MET A 1 20.28 0.23 -1.65
CA MET A 1 19.44 0.90 -2.68
C MET A 1 18.00 0.64 -2.30
N GLU A 2 17.17 1.67 -2.27
CA GLU A 2 15.71 1.55 -2.13
C GLU A 2 15.18 0.74 -3.33
N SER A 3 14.21 -0.17 -3.14
CA SER A 3 13.60 -0.85 -4.29
C SER A 3 12.69 0.11 -5.06
N ASP A 4 12.55 -0.08 -6.37
CA ASP A 4 11.69 0.78 -7.19
C ASP A 4 10.23 0.79 -6.70
N GLY A 5 9.74 -0.36 -6.19
CA GLY A 5 8.43 -0.47 -5.58
C GLY A 5 8.29 0.34 -4.29
N ALA A 6 9.34 0.39 -3.46
CA ALA A 6 9.35 1.22 -2.25
C ALA A 6 9.37 2.72 -2.61
N LEU A 7 10.21 3.11 -3.58
CA LEU A 7 10.25 4.46 -4.12
C LEU A 7 8.89 4.90 -4.68
N TYR A 8 8.30 4.08 -5.55
CA TYR A 8 6.98 4.30 -6.13
C TYR A 8 5.94 4.54 -5.03
N SER A 9 5.97 3.66 -4.02
CA SER A 9 4.98 3.68 -2.97
C SER A 9 5.10 4.93 -2.11
N ALA A 10 6.32 5.27 -1.70
CA ALA A 10 6.62 6.46 -0.89
C ALA A 10 6.19 7.75 -1.61
N LEU A 11 6.47 7.87 -2.92
CA LEU A 11 6.13 9.05 -3.70
C LEU A 11 4.61 9.21 -3.88
N LEU A 12 3.89 8.13 -4.23
CA LEU A 12 2.44 8.19 -4.44
C LEU A 12 1.63 8.20 -3.13
N PHE A 13 2.22 7.82 -2.01
CA PHE A 13 1.57 7.91 -0.70
C PHE A 13 1.06 9.33 -0.39
N THR A 14 1.78 10.34 -0.89
CA THR A 14 1.41 11.77 -0.78
C THR A 14 0.03 12.10 -1.35
N ARG A 15 -0.54 11.22 -2.19
CA ARG A 15 -1.87 11.41 -2.81
C ARG A 15 -3.04 10.91 -1.95
N ARG A 16 -2.75 10.30 -0.80
CA ARG A 16 -3.77 9.89 0.21
C ARG A 16 -4.89 9.02 -0.37
N GLN A 17 -4.53 8.08 -1.24
CA GLN A 17 -5.48 7.13 -1.85
C GLN A 17 -5.39 5.73 -1.22
N GLY A 18 -4.67 5.60 -0.11
CA GLY A 18 -4.22 4.32 0.45
C GLY A 18 -2.81 3.95 -0.01
N TYR A 19 -2.40 2.72 0.28
CA TYR A 19 -1.11 2.15 -0.12
C TYR A 19 -1.09 1.84 -1.63
N PRO A 20 -0.30 2.56 -2.44
CA PRO A 20 -0.13 2.28 -3.87
C PRO A 20 0.66 0.97 -4.12
N LEU A 21 0.20 0.14 -5.04
CA LEU A 21 0.95 -1.06 -5.46
C LEU A 21 1.70 -0.82 -6.77
N PHE A 22 3.00 -1.08 -6.76
CA PHE A 22 3.86 -1.06 -7.95
C PHE A 22 3.66 -2.33 -8.80
N GLN A 23 3.17 -3.41 -8.19
CA GLN A 23 2.72 -4.62 -8.88
C GLN A 23 1.26 -4.90 -8.51
N PRO A 24 0.30 -4.29 -9.20
CA PRO A 24 -1.13 -4.53 -9.00
C PRO A 24 -1.63 -5.97 -9.22
N GLN A 25 -0.82 -6.81 -9.87
CA GLN A 25 -1.16 -8.18 -10.24
C GLN A 25 -0.87 -9.14 -9.08
N LEU A 26 -1.78 -10.08 -8.80
CA LEU A 26 -1.53 -11.21 -7.89
C LEU A 26 -0.60 -12.26 -8.53
N TYR A 27 0.01 -13.12 -7.72
CA TYR A 27 0.79 -14.25 -8.23
C TYR A 27 -0.09 -15.29 -8.94
N ASP A 28 0.47 -15.94 -9.96
CA ASP A 28 -0.22 -16.88 -10.84
C ASP A 28 -0.39 -18.30 -10.23
N ASP A 29 0.10 -18.52 -9.01
CA ASP A 29 0.00 -19.77 -8.25
C ASP A 29 -1.31 -19.88 -7.44
N LEU A 30 -2.11 -18.81 -7.41
CA LEU A 30 -3.43 -18.79 -6.78
C LEU A 30 -4.49 -19.46 -7.66
N PRO A 31 -5.57 -20.02 -7.08
CA PRO A 31 -6.70 -20.53 -7.85
C PRO A 31 -7.33 -19.48 -8.76
N ASP A 32 -7.90 -19.91 -9.90
CA ASP A 32 -8.47 -19.02 -10.91
C ASP A 32 -9.55 -18.08 -10.36
N GLU A 33 -10.42 -18.62 -9.52
CA GLU A 33 -11.46 -17.84 -8.85
C GLU A 33 -10.87 -16.75 -7.94
N ARG A 34 -9.77 -17.07 -7.24
CA ARG A 34 -9.04 -16.12 -6.39
C ARG A 34 -8.38 -15.01 -7.21
N MET A 35 -7.74 -15.37 -8.32
CA MET A 35 -7.10 -14.40 -9.21
C MET A 35 -8.11 -13.53 -9.97
N ARG A 36 -9.26 -14.09 -10.36
CA ARG A 36 -10.37 -13.34 -10.96
C ARG A 36 -10.87 -12.24 -10.03
N ASN A 37 -10.93 -12.53 -8.73
CA ASN A 37 -11.36 -11.55 -7.75
C ASN A 37 -10.26 -10.53 -7.43
N GLY A 38 -8.98 -10.88 -7.56
CA GLY A 38 -7.87 -10.01 -7.14
C GLY A 38 -7.90 -9.76 -5.62
N VAL A 39 -7.17 -8.77 -5.10
CA VAL A 39 -7.19 -8.47 -3.66
C VAL A 39 -8.60 -8.07 -3.21
N CYS A 40 -9.09 -8.58 -2.10
CA CYS A 40 -10.43 -8.36 -1.58
C CYS A 40 -10.41 -7.72 -0.19
N ILE A 41 -11.51 -7.04 0.15
CA ILE A 41 -11.76 -6.62 1.53
C ILE A 41 -11.73 -7.86 2.43
N GLY A 42 -11.07 -7.76 3.58
CA GLY A 42 -10.89 -8.86 4.52
C GLY A 42 -9.60 -9.65 4.33
N ASP A 43 -8.88 -9.45 3.23
CA ASP A 43 -7.59 -10.10 3.05
C ASP A 43 -6.60 -9.62 4.13
N VAL A 44 -5.98 -10.58 4.79
CA VAL A 44 -4.78 -10.40 5.60
C VAL A 44 -3.60 -10.90 4.80
N GLY A 45 -2.60 -10.05 4.60
CA GLY A 45 -1.47 -10.38 3.75
C GLY A 45 -0.28 -9.47 3.97
N ILE A 46 0.68 -9.55 3.05
CA ILE A 46 1.95 -8.82 3.12
C ILE A 46 2.11 -7.97 1.87
N VAL A 47 2.53 -6.73 2.04
CA VAL A 47 3.04 -5.94 0.91
C VAL A 47 4.45 -6.42 0.58
N THR A 48 4.63 -6.96 -0.62
CA THR A 48 5.88 -7.60 -1.03
C THR A 48 6.95 -6.58 -1.39
N ARG A 49 8.23 -6.95 -1.30
CA ARG A 49 9.35 -6.05 -1.67
C ARG A 49 9.29 -5.52 -3.10
N PRO A 50 8.84 -6.31 -4.11
CA PRO A 50 8.57 -5.81 -5.45
C PRO A 50 7.41 -4.79 -5.55
N GLY A 51 6.64 -4.60 -4.47
CA GLY A 51 5.52 -3.65 -4.41
C GLY A 51 4.18 -4.23 -4.83
N GLY A 52 4.00 -5.55 -4.73
CA GLY A 52 2.70 -6.21 -4.87
C GLY A 52 2.07 -6.54 -3.52
N PHE A 53 1.00 -7.34 -3.55
CA PHE A 53 0.34 -7.84 -2.34
C PHE A 53 0.22 -9.36 -2.39
N ASP A 54 0.63 -10.01 -1.31
CA ASP A 54 0.58 -11.45 -1.11
C ASP A 54 -0.52 -11.74 -0.06
N PRO A 55 -1.74 -12.09 -0.49
CA PRO A 55 -2.83 -12.45 0.42
C PRO A 55 -2.53 -13.81 1.07
N ILE A 56 -2.77 -13.93 2.37
CA ILE A 56 -2.53 -15.17 3.13
C ILE A 56 -3.86 -15.85 3.46
N PHE A 57 -4.81 -15.10 4.00
CA PHE A 57 -6.17 -15.58 4.29
C PHE A 57 -7.13 -14.39 4.31
N ASN A 58 -8.43 -14.65 4.27
CA ASN A 58 -9.47 -13.63 4.33
C ASN A 58 -10.39 -13.85 5.53
N ILE A 59 -10.57 -12.79 6.34
CA ILE A 59 -11.36 -12.85 7.57
C ILE A 59 -12.88 -12.98 7.37
N LEU A 60 -13.36 -12.72 6.15
CA LEU A 60 -14.77 -12.78 5.78
C LEU A 60 -15.20 -14.15 5.23
N HIS A 61 -14.25 -15.03 4.95
CA HIS A 61 -14.50 -16.36 4.41
C HIS A 61 -14.43 -17.44 5.49
N ASP A 62 -15.09 -18.56 5.25
CA ASP A 62 -15.07 -19.69 6.19
C ASP A 62 -13.67 -20.33 6.22
N ALA A 63 -13.28 -20.89 7.36
CA ALA A 63 -11.97 -21.53 7.55
C ALA A 63 -11.72 -22.69 6.55
N GLY A 64 -12.78 -23.36 6.11
CA GLY A 64 -12.73 -24.46 5.14
C GLY A 64 -12.83 -24.03 3.68
N ASP A 65 -12.90 -22.73 3.38
CA ASP A 65 -12.88 -22.21 2.02
C ASP A 65 -11.45 -22.29 1.45
N ASN A 66 -11.10 -23.44 0.89
CA ASN A 66 -9.75 -23.70 0.36
C ASN A 66 -9.42 -22.90 -0.91
N VAL A 67 -10.40 -22.20 -1.52
CA VAL A 67 -10.16 -21.32 -2.68
C VAL A 67 -9.62 -19.98 -2.20
N VAL A 68 -10.20 -19.45 -1.12
CA VAL A 68 -9.80 -18.15 -0.55
C VAL A 68 -8.70 -18.27 0.51
N ASN A 69 -8.75 -19.35 1.29
CA ASN A 69 -7.82 -19.66 2.39
C ASN A 69 -7.05 -20.97 2.12
N PRO A 70 -6.30 -21.09 1.01
CA PRO A 70 -5.67 -22.36 0.60
C PRO A 70 -4.61 -22.87 1.57
N TRP A 71 -4.03 -21.98 2.40
CA TRP A 71 -3.05 -22.35 3.42
C TRP A 71 -3.67 -22.54 4.82
N GLY A 72 -5.01 -22.53 4.92
CA GLY A 72 -5.74 -22.53 6.17
C GLY A 72 -5.82 -21.15 6.82
N VAL A 73 -6.14 -21.12 8.11
CA VAL A 73 -6.37 -19.92 8.91
C VAL A 73 -5.71 -20.07 10.30
N PRO A 74 -5.51 -18.96 11.05
CA PRO A 74 -5.03 -19.01 12.44
C PRO A 74 -5.91 -19.87 13.37
N GLU A 75 -5.34 -20.40 14.45
CA GLU A 75 -6.00 -21.36 15.36
C GLU A 75 -7.29 -20.81 16.01
N ASP A 76 -7.32 -19.53 16.36
CA ASP A 76 -8.45 -18.85 17.00
C ASP A 76 -9.41 -18.20 16.01
N PHE A 77 -9.31 -18.56 14.72
CA PHE A 77 -10.06 -17.93 13.66
C PHE A 77 -11.57 -18.15 13.83
N GLY A 78 -12.30 -17.03 13.85
CA GLY A 78 -13.75 -17.02 13.74
C GLY A 78 -14.16 -16.06 12.64
N ARG A 79 -14.81 -16.55 11.58
CA ARG A 79 -15.24 -15.72 10.46
C ARG A 79 -15.96 -14.45 10.92
N LEU A 80 -15.46 -13.30 10.47
CA LEU A 80 -16.13 -12.03 10.66
C LEU A 80 -17.28 -11.93 9.66
N ARG A 81 -18.50 -11.70 10.15
CA ARG A 81 -19.67 -11.48 9.30
C ARG A 81 -19.76 -10.01 8.93
N LEU A 82 -19.92 -9.75 7.64
CA LEU A 82 -20.08 -8.43 7.05
C LEU A 82 -21.31 -8.45 6.15
N ASP A 83 -22.14 -7.41 6.20
CA ASP A 83 -23.27 -7.25 5.30
C ASP A 83 -22.81 -6.53 4.02
N ASP A 84 -23.33 -6.89 2.85
CA ASP A 84 -22.97 -6.24 1.59
C ASP A 84 -23.22 -4.72 1.62
N ARG A 85 -24.18 -4.26 2.43
CA ARG A 85 -24.48 -2.84 2.64
C ARG A 85 -23.35 -2.08 3.33
N ASP A 86 -22.48 -2.77 4.06
CA ASP A 86 -21.31 -2.20 4.73
C ASP A 86 -20.16 -1.93 3.75
N ILE A 87 -20.26 -2.40 2.51
CA ILE A 87 -19.30 -2.12 1.44
C ILE A 87 -19.86 -1.00 0.56
N ALA A 88 -19.15 0.11 0.50
CA ALA A 88 -19.38 1.16 -0.48
C ALA A 88 -18.68 0.79 -1.78
N TRP A 89 -19.45 0.70 -2.86
CA TRP A 89 -18.92 0.58 -4.21
C TRP A 89 -18.95 1.95 -4.89
N GLN A 90 -17.79 2.40 -5.34
CA GLN A 90 -17.63 3.59 -6.16
C GLN A 90 -17.16 3.17 -7.55
N GLN A 91 -18.13 3.00 -8.44
CA GLN A 91 -17.86 2.78 -9.86
C GLN A 91 -17.15 4.01 -10.45
N LEU A 92 -16.13 3.79 -11.30
CA LEU A 92 -15.39 4.85 -11.98
C LEU A 92 -14.83 5.92 -11.02
N ARG A 93 -14.31 5.51 -9.85
CA ARG A 93 -13.55 6.42 -8.97
C ARG A 93 -12.48 7.18 -9.76
N TYR A 94 -11.89 6.51 -10.74
CA TYR A 94 -11.08 7.12 -11.79
C TYR A 94 -11.72 6.84 -13.15
N PRO A 95 -12.11 7.88 -13.91
CA PRO A 95 -12.52 7.71 -15.30
C PRO A 95 -11.39 7.16 -16.18
N ALA A 96 -11.73 6.62 -17.35
CA ALA A 96 -10.76 6.18 -18.35
C ALA A 96 -9.77 7.28 -18.74
N GLY A 97 -8.48 6.94 -18.83
CA GLY A 97 -7.38 7.85 -19.13
C GLY A 97 -6.85 8.66 -17.94
N SER A 98 -7.34 8.40 -16.73
CA SER A 98 -6.86 9.04 -15.50
C SER A 98 -5.39 8.76 -15.22
N ASP A 99 -4.77 9.62 -14.42
CA ASP A 99 -3.46 9.38 -13.81
C ASP A 99 -3.44 9.74 -12.34
N VAL A 100 -2.46 9.17 -11.65
CA VAL A 100 -2.04 9.60 -10.33
C VAL A 100 -0.51 9.72 -10.37
N SER A 101 0.02 10.90 -10.12
CA SER A 101 1.46 11.17 -10.13
C SER A 101 1.85 11.96 -8.90
N ASN A 102 3.08 11.90 -8.35
CA ASN A 102 3.42 12.71 -7.15
C ASN A 102 3.70 14.19 -7.47
N SER A 103 3.96 14.52 -8.73
CA SER A 103 4.21 15.89 -9.19
C SER A 103 3.51 16.15 -10.54
N ALA A 104 3.56 17.37 -11.05
CA ALA A 104 2.95 17.69 -12.33
C ALA A 104 3.59 16.90 -13.49
N ILE A 105 2.74 16.38 -14.37
CA ILE A 105 3.15 15.67 -15.58
C ILE A 105 2.49 16.32 -16.79
N ASN A 106 3.21 16.35 -17.91
CA ASN A 106 2.68 16.75 -19.20
C ASN A 106 2.28 15.50 -19.97
N LYS A 107 1.00 15.37 -20.32
CA LYS A 107 0.50 14.28 -21.15
C LYS A 107 0.17 14.77 -22.55
N ARG A 108 0.66 14.06 -23.56
CA ARG A 108 0.31 14.27 -24.96
C ARG A 108 -0.25 12.97 -25.53
N ARG A 109 -1.46 13.04 -26.09
CA ARG A 109 -1.99 11.95 -26.91
C ARG A 109 -1.25 11.94 -28.25
N VAL A 110 -0.71 10.79 -28.60
CA VAL A 110 -0.03 10.54 -29.87
C VAL A 110 -0.98 9.70 -30.71
N ALA A 111 -1.19 10.11 -31.96
CA ALA A 111 -2.03 9.37 -32.89
C ALA A 111 -1.58 7.90 -32.92
N ALA A 112 -2.52 6.99 -32.71
CA ALA A 112 -2.25 5.58 -32.88
C ALA A 112 -1.96 5.31 -34.36
N GLY A 113 -1.04 4.39 -34.67
CA GLY A 113 -0.78 3.99 -36.05
C GLY A 113 -2.04 3.44 -36.72
N ALA A 114 -2.06 3.39 -38.05
CA ALA A 114 -3.20 2.83 -38.80
C ALA A 114 -3.59 1.44 -38.25
N GLY A 115 -4.83 1.28 -37.79
CA GLY A 115 -5.37 0.02 -37.28
C GLY A 115 -5.83 0.02 -35.81
N VAL A 116 -5.56 1.06 -35.02
CA VAL A 116 -6.08 1.19 -33.65
C VAL A 116 -7.19 2.23 -33.61
N ASN A 117 -8.40 1.86 -33.17
CA ASN A 117 -9.52 2.80 -33.06
C ASN A 117 -9.15 3.97 -32.14
N ALA A 118 -9.25 5.20 -32.68
CA ALA A 118 -8.86 6.44 -31.99
C ALA A 118 -9.64 6.69 -30.69
N ASP A 119 -10.82 6.10 -30.55
CA ASP A 119 -11.71 6.24 -29.39
C ASP A 119 -11.32 5.37 -28.18
N PHE A 120 -10.50 4.31 -28.37
CA PHE A 120 -10.28 3.27 -27.34
C PHE A 120 -8.81 2.94 -27.02
N GLY A 121 -7.83 3.69 -27.55
CA GLY A 121 -6.42 3.42 -27.24
C GLY A 121 -5.45 4.37 -27.92
N ALA A 122 -5.43 5.63 -27.50
CA ALA A 122 -4.38 6.56 -27.93
C ALA A 122 -3.06 6.22 -27.24
N ASN A 123 -1.95 6.23 -27.99
CA ASN A 123 -0.63 6.21 -27.39
C ASN A 123 -0.49 7.46 -26.51
N VAL A 124 -0.04 7.30 -25.27
CA VAL A 124 0.12 8.42 -24.34
C VAL A 124 1.59 8.67 -24.11
N GLU A 125 2.06 9.84 -24.52
CA GLU A 125 3.37 10.32 -24.11
C GLU A 125 3.24 11.12 -22.83
N VAL A 126 3.99 10.73 -21.81
CA VAL A 126 4.06 11.40 -20.52
C VAL A 126 5.46 11.96 -20.35
N SER A 127 5.56 13.23 -20.00
CA SER A 127 6.82 13.86 -19.64
C SER A 127 6.80 14.59 -18.32
N THR A 128 7.95 14.63 -17.64
CA THR A 128 8.12 15.35 -16.38
C THR A 128 9.53 15.89 -16.25
N ASN A 129 9.67 17.01 -15.54
CA ASN A 129 10.97 17.60 -15.20
C ASN A 129 11.36 17.29 -13.73
N SER A 130 10.58 16.44 -13.05
CA SER A 130 10.88 16.04 -11.68
C SER A 130 11.94 14.94 -11.65
N LYS A 131 13.01 15.16 -10.88
CA LYS A 131 14.10 14.18 -10.71
C LYS A 131 13.63 12.87 -10.05
N ARG A 132 12.73 12.98 -9.06
CA ARG A 132 12.04 11.83 -8.46
C ARG A 132 10.55 11.88 -8.80
N ASN A 133 10.07 10.86 -9.49
CA ASN A 133 8.67 10.80 -9.90
C ASN A 133 8.11 9.38 -9.81
N ALA A 134 6.85 9.27 -9.39
CA ALA A 134 6.07 8.07 -9.50
C ALA A 134 4.76 8.39 -10.22
N ILE A 135 4.40 7.57 -11.20
CA ILE A 135 3.25 7.78 -12.07
C ILE A 135 2.48 6.48 -12.18
N LEU A 136 1.18 6.55 -11.95
CA LEU A 136 0.18 5.56 -12.28
C LEU A 136 -0.68 6.09 -13.42
N LEU A 137 -0.82 5.34 -14.50
CA LEU A 137 -1.76 5.58 -15.58
C LEU A 137 -2.85 4.51 -15.53
N LEU A 138 -4.09 4.94 -15.73
CA LEU A 138 -5.28 4.10 -15.72
C LEU A 138 -6.03 4.27 -17.05
N PRO A 139 -5.60 3.57 -18.11
CA PRO A 139 -6.22 3.73 -19.42
C PRO A 139 -7.71 3.42 -19.41
N ASP A 140 -8.12 2.33 -18.76
CA ASP A 140 -9.53 1.93 -18.64
C ASP A 140 -10.22 2.50 -17.40
N GLY A 141 -9.53 3.33 -16.62
CA GLY A 141 -10.02 3.88 -15.36
C GLY A 141 -9.87 2.91 -14.19
N ALA A 142 -10.56 3.16 -13.09
CA ALA A 142 -10.56 2.26 -11.93
C ALA A 142 -11.81 2.45 -11.06
N SER A 143 -12.25 1.34 -10.47
CA SER A 143 -13.36 1.29 -9.51
C SER A 143 -12.83 1.04 -8.11
N SER A 144 -13.60 1.41 -7.08
CA SER A 144 -13.20 1.20 -5.68
C SER A 144 -14.29 0.55 -4.85
N TRP A 145 -13.86 -0.27 -3.91
CA TRP A 145 -14.68 -0.92 -2.90
C TRP A 145 -14.08 -0.58 -1.55
N ASP A 146 -14.87 0.02 -0.67
CA ASP A 146 -14.40 0.54 0.62
C ASP A 146 -15.40 0.16 1.70
N LEU A 147 -14.89 -0.28 2.86
CA LEU A 147 -15.74 -0.43 4.03
C LEU A 147 -16.28 0.93 4.48
N ARG A 148 -17.59 1.00 4.73
CA ARG A 148 -18.26 2.17 5.30
C ARG A 148 -17.89 2.38 6.76
N SER A 149 -17.77 1.28 7.52
CA SER A 149 -17.41 1.29 8.93
C SER A 149 -16.19 0.42 9.16
N LEU A 150 -15.11 1.04 9.63
CA LEU A 150 -13.85 0.34 9.86
C LEU A 150 -13.75 -0.29 11.26
N HIS A 151 -14.68 0.03 12.16
CA HIS A 151 -14.59 -0.34 13.57
C HIS A 151 -14.57 -1.86 13.78
N LEU A 152 -15.41 -2.60 13.04
CA LEU A 152 -15.47 -4.06 13.14
C LEU A 152 -14.14 -4.72 12.74
N PHE A 153 -13.53 -4.24 11.66
CA PHE A 153 -12.24 -4.74 11.17
C PHE A 153 -11.11 -4.41 12.13
N LYS A 154 -11.09 -3.18 12.66
CA LYS A 154 -10.10 -2.76 13.65
C LYS A 154 -10.19 -3.63 14.91
N HIS A 155 -11.39 -3.80 15.47
CA HIS A 155 -11.59 -4.61 16.67
C HIS A 155 -11.20 -6.08 16.44
N TYR A 156 -11.58 -6.64 15.28
CA TYR A 156 -11.19 -7.99 14.91
C TYR A 156 -9.66 -8.14 14.81
N ALA A 157 -8.98 -7.19 14.16
CA ALA A 157 -7.53 -7.19 14.07
C ALA A 157 -6.87 -7.10 15.45
N GLU A 158 -7.32 -6.20 16.32
CA GLU A 158 -6.79 -6.04 17.67
C GLU A 158 -6.86 -7.33 18.48
N LYS A 159 -7.94 -8.09 18.34
CA LYS A 159 -8.13 -9.36 19.05
C LYS A 159 -7.24 -10.48 18.51
N HIS A 160 -7.05 -10.54 17.19
CA HIS A 160 -6.50 -11.74 16.53
C HIS A 160 -5.05 -11.57 15.99
N THR A 161 -4.51 -10.35 15.92
CA THR A 161 -3.18 -10.07 15.33
C THR A 161 -2.07 -10.96 15.89
N ARG A 162 -2.08 -11.26 17.19
CA ARG A 162 -1.08 -12.15 17.81
C ARG A 162 -1.07 -13.53 17.17
N ASN A 163 -2.23 -14.11 16.99
CA ASN A 163 -2.37 -15.44 16.38
C ASN A 163 -2.14 -15.40 14.88
N TRP A 164 -2.38 -14.26 14.21
CA TRP A 164 -1.97 -14.08 12.82
C TRP A 164 -0.45 -14.16 12.66
N TYR A 165 0.30 -13.49 13.54
CA TYR A 165 1.76 -13.58 13.53
C TYR A 165 2.26 -15.00 13.86
N LYS A 166 1.67 -15.67 14.86
CA LYS A 166 2.00 -17.09 15.16
C LYS A 166 1.73 -17.96 13.93
N PHE A 167 0.56 -17.86 13.31
CA PHE A 167 0.20 -18.62 12.12
C PHE A 167 1.19 -18.38 10.96
N VAL A 168 1.48 -17.13 10.63
CA VAL A 168 2.33 -16.80 9.48
C VAL A 168 3.80 -17.19 9.71
N ASN A 169 4.34 -17.00 10.92
CA ASN A 169 5.74 -17.27 11.20
C ASN A 169 6.03 -18.70 11.67
N MET A 170 5.13 -19.31 12.45
CA MET A 170 5.35 -20.66 13.01
C MET A 170 4.73 -21.74 12.14
N THR A 171 3.49 -21.54 11.66
CA THR A 171 2.79 -22.54 10.83
C THR A 171 3.23 -22.44 9.36
N LEU A 172 3.20 -21.24 8.78
CA LEU A 172 3.54 -21.02 7.36
C LEU A 172 5.02 -20.71 7.12
N GLN A 173 5.81 -20.49 8.18
CA GLN A 173 7.25 -20.25 8.11
C GLN A 173 7.67 -19.11 7.17
N ARG A 174 6.85 -18.06 7.04
CA ARG A 174 7.14 -16.93 6.13
C ARG A 174 8.15 -15.92 6.68
N GLY A 175 8.46 -15.97 7.98
CA GLY A 175 9.54 -15.19 8.59
C GLY A 175 9.36 -13.66 8.50
N ILE A 176 8.12 -13.18 8.63
CA ILE A 176 7.79 -11.75 8.55
C ILE A 176 8.12 -10.98 9.82
N ALA A 177 8.39 -9.68 9.67
CA ALA A 177 8.66 -8.76 10.76
C ALA A 177 7.38 -8.09 11.29
N ASN A 178 7.52 -7.44 12.44
CA ASN A 178 6.43 -6.70 13.07
C ASN A 178 6.07 -5.48 12.22
N GLY A 179 4.79 -5.30 11.92
CA GLY A 179 4.31 -4.28 10.99
C GLY A 179 4.25 -4.69 9.50
N ASP A 180 4.61 -5.93 9.16
CA ASP A 180 4.53 -6.45 7.79
C ASP A 180 3.13 -6.95 7.42
N LEU A 181 2.31 -7.36 8.40
CA LEU A 181 0.94 -7.76 8.16
C LEU A 181 0.04 -6.57 7.88
N TYR A 182 -0.81 -6.73 6.88
CA TYR A 182 -1.77 -5.74 6.43
C TYR A 182 -3.16 -6.37 6.30
N LEU A 183 -4.15 -5.78 6.98
CA LEU A 183 -5.56 -6.12 6.82
C LEU A 183 -6.22 -5.15 5.85
N VAL A 184 -6.78 -5.66 4.76
CA VAL A 184 -7.42 -4.87 3.71
C VAL A 184 -8.84 -4.49 4.10
N THR A 185 -9.13 -3.18 4.09
CA THR A 185 -10.46 -2.59 4.33
C THR A 185 -11.05 -1.94 3.07
N GLY A 186 -10.23 -1.74 2.04
CA GLY A 186 -10.70 -1.20 0.77
C GLY A 186 -9.69 -1.40 -0.34
N VAL A 187 -10.17 -1.48 -1.58
CA VAL A 187 -9.38 -1.78 -2.77
C VAL A 187 -9.81 -0.92 -3.95
N THR A 188 -8.85 -0.52 -4.78
CA THR A 188 -9.07 0.21 -6.02
C THR A 188 -8.50 -0.66 -7.09
N LYS A 189 -9.35 -1.08 -8.02
CA LYS A 189 -8.98 -2.02 -9.05
C LYS A 189 -9.17 -1.43 -10.43
N SER A 190 -8.30 -1.86 -11.33
CA SER A 190 -8.36 -1.52 -12.73
C SER A 190 -8.32 -2.80 -13.56
N SER A 191 -8.85 -2.70 -14.77
CA SER A 191 -8.67 -3.70 -15.82
C SER A 191 -7.35 -3.51 -16.58
N SER A 192 -6.80 -2.29 -16.60
CA SER A 192 -5.47 -2.01 -17.17
C SER A 192 -4.74 -0.91 -16.43
N TRP A 193 -3.42 -1.04 -16.34
CA TRP A 193 -2.62 -0.10 -15.58
C TRP A 193 -1.22 0.02 -16.16
N SER A 194 -0.58 1.14 -15.89
CA SER A 194 0.85 1.31 -16.13
C SER A 194 1.47 2.16 -15.04
N VAL A 195 2.56 1.68 -14.48
CA VAL A 195 3.29 2.35 -13.41
C VAL A 195 4.71 2.67 -13.87
N ALA A 196 5.22 3.78 -13.36
CA ALA A 196 6.61 4.16 -13.51
C ALA A 196 7.14 4.72 -12.19
N ALA A 197 8.38 4.38 -11.86
CA ALA A 197 9.14 4.96 -10.77
C ALA A 197 10.48 5.43 -11.33
N ILE A 198 10.79 6.71 -11.12
CA ILE A 198 11.98 7.36 -11.62
C ILE A 198 12.71 8.01 -10.46
N ASP A 199 14.01 7.74 -10.36
CA ASP A 199 14.96 8.46 -9.51
C ASP A 199 16.18 8.82 -10.36
N GLN A 200 16.16 10.02 -10.92
CA GLN A 200 17.31 10.61 -11.59
C GLN A 200 18.17 11.30 -10.54
N GLY A 201 19.45 10.95 -10.52
CA GLY A 201 20.43 11.55 -9.62
C GLY A 201 20.59 13.07 -9.81
N THR A 202 21.53 13.66 -9.08
CA THR A 202 21.70 15.12 -9.03
C THR A 202 22.16 15.76 -10.33
N ASP A 203 22.84 15.02 -11.21
CA ASP A 203 23.44 15.55 -12.44
C ASP A 203 22.63 15.19 -13.69
N GLY A 204 21.88 16.19 -14.19
CA GLY A 204 21.14 16.12 -15.45
C GLY A 204 19.99 17.12 -15.48
N ASP A 205 20.01 18.04 -16.45
CA ASP A 205 18.83 18.81 -16.83
C ASP A 205 18.10 17.96 -17.89
N THR A 206 17.17 17.12 -17.43
CA THR A 206 16.54 16.15 -18.33
C THR A 206 15.04 16.12 -18.11
N GLN A 207 14.32 16.60 -19.12
CA GLN A 207 12.91 16.26 -19.30
C GLN A 207 12.83 14.76 -19.59
N LEU A 208 12.21 14.02 -18.69
CA LEU A 208 11.87 12.62 -18.91
C LEU A 208 10.69 12.57 -19.87
N SER A 209 10.77 11.79 -20.95
CA SER A 209 9.60 11.39 -21.74
C SER A 209 9.44 9.88 -21.68
N MET A 210 8.20 9.41 -21.68
CA MET A 210 7.82 8.01 -21.69
C MET A 210 6.60 7.85 -22.59
N LYS A 211 6.60 6.87 -23.48
CA LYS A 211 5.47 6.60 -24.38
C LYS A 211 4.81 5.30 -24.01
N LEU A 212 3.56 5.38 -23.58
CA LEU A 212 2.70 4.24 -23.38
C LEU A 212 1.98 3.90 -24.69
N LYS A 213 2.18 2.68 -25.19
CA LYS A 213 1.55 2.19 -26.42
C LYS A 213 0.43 1.21 -26.12
N ALA A 214 -0.71 1.41 -26.77
CA ALA A 214 -1.79 0.44 -26.83
C ALA A 214 -1.58 -0.46 -28.05
N ALA A 215 -1.58 -1.78 -27.85
CA ALA A 215 -1.62 -2.75 -28.94
C ALA A 215 -2.87 -3.61 -28.82
N GLN A 216 -3.67 -3.66 -29.88
CA GLN A 216 -4.86 -4.49 -29.92
C GLN A 216 -4.46 -5.97 -29.91
N VAL A 217 -5.06 -6.74 -29.01
CA VAL A 217 -4.94 -8.19 -28.97
C VAL A 217 -6.14 -8.76 -29.72
N VAL A 218 -5.87 -9.48 -30.82
CA VAL A 218 -6.92 -10.06 -31.66
C VAL A 218 -7.59 -11.22 -30.93
N THR A 219 -8.64 -10.89 -30.18
CA THR A 219 -9.63 -11.84 -29.66
C THR A 219 -11.02 -11.27 -29.95
N ALA A 220 -12.06 -12.11 -29.93
CA ALA A 220 -13.42 -11.77 -30.37
C ALA A 220 -14.03 -10.52 -29.67
N ASN A 221 -13.47 -10.12 -28.52
CA ASN A 221 -13.67 -8.83 -27.87
C ASN A 221 -12.35 -8.03 -27.95
N ALA A 222 -12.39 -6.78 -28.40
CA ALA A 222 -11.20 -5.93 -28.53
C ALA A 222 -10.55 -5.68 -27.16
N SER A 223 -9.52 -6.46 -26.83
CA SER A 223 -8.68 -6.27 -25.65
C SER A 223 -7.40 -5.52 -26.04
N TYR A 224 -6.85 -4.74 -25.12
CA TYR A 224 -5.65 -3.93 -25.34
C TYR A 224 -4.55 -4.35 -24.39
N SER A 225 -3.34 -4.50 -24.92
CA SER A 225 -2.12 -4.63 -24.14
C SER A 225 -1.39 -3.29 -24.10
N TRP A 226 -0.76 -3.01 -22.95
CA TRP A 226 -0.08 -1.76 -22.70
C TRP A 226 1.40 -2.00 -22.51
N SER A 227 2.24 -1.22 -23.18
CA SER A 227 3.70 -1.31 -23.08
C SER A 227 4.36 0.06 -23.14
N TRP A 228 5.52 0.18 -22.49
CA TRP A 228 6.32 1.39 -22.54
C TRP A 228 7.35 1.30 -23.67
N GLU A 229 7.47 2.36 -24.47
CA GLU A 229 8.62 2.58 -25.37
C GLU A 229 9.69 3.40 -24.63
N GLU A 230 10.90 2.85 -24.62
CA GLU A 230 12.02 3.31 -23.80
C GLU A 230 12.63 4.60 -24.34
N THR A 231 12.70 5.62 -23.48
CA THR A 231 13.41 6.88 -23.78
C THR A 231 14.31 7.32 -22.63
N SER A 232 14.41 6.53 -21.55
CA SER A 232 15.05 6.94 -20.29
C SER A 232 15.18 5.82 -19.25
N SER A 233 16.09 6.02 -18.28
CA SER A 233 16.27 5.19 -17.08
C SER A 233 15.10 5.38 -16.09
N GLY A 234 14.43 4.29 -15.74
CA GLY A 234 13.32 4.26 -14.78
C GLY A 234 12.62 2.92 -14.80
N SER A 235 12.15 2.46 -13.64
CA SER A 235 11.49 1.17 -13.50
C SER A 235 10.03 1.29 -13.89
N ARG A 236 9.55 0.36 -14.72
CA ARG A 236 8.26 0.49 -15.40
C ARG A 236 7.57 -0.85 -15.50
N HIS A 237 6.29 -0.85 -15.16
CA HIS A 237 5.42 -1.99 -15.37
C HIS A 237 4.12 -1.54 -16.03
N SER A 238 3.47 -2.51 -16.66
CA SER A 238 2.18 -2.34 -17.31
C SER A 238 1.48 -3.69 -17.25
N GLY A 239 0.17 -3.70 -17.07
CA GLY A 239 -0.56 -4.94 -16.92
C GLY A 239 -2.04 -4.82 -17.25
N PRO A 240 -2.76 -5.96 -17.19
CA PRO A 240 -2.29 -7.29 -16.76
C PRO A 240 -1.28 -7.96 -17.71
N ARG A 241 -0.47 -8.91 -17.22
CA ARG A 241 0.48 -9.73 -18.03
C ARG A 241 0.20 -11.22 -17.90
N GLY A 242 0.72 -12.01 -18.84
CA GLY A 242 0.70 -13.47 -18.77
C GLY A 242 -0.72 -14.03 -18.78
N ARG A 243 -0.96 -15.02 -17.90
CA ARG A 243 -2.24 -15.74 -17.80
C ARG A 243 -3.43 -14.80 -17.57
N GLN A 244 -3.30 -13.84 -16.66
CA GLN A 244 -4.38 -12.91 -16.30
C GLN A 244 -4.76 -11.97 -17.45
N ALA A 245 -3.84 -11.71 -18.39
CA ALA A 245 -4.14 -10.96 -19.60
C ALA A 245 -4.97 -11.79 -20.61
N LEU A 246 -4.81 -13.12 -20.62
CA LEU A 246 -5.52 -14.02 -21.54
C LEU A 246 -6.96 -14.27 -21.10
N GLU A 247 -7.20 -14.34 -19.79
CA GLU A 247 -8.50 -14.72 -19.23
C GLU A 247 -9.49 -13.54 -19.12
N GLN A 248 -9.08 -12.34 -19.53
CA GLN A 248 -9.91 -11.13 -19.66
C GLN A 248 -10.72 -10.77 -18.40
N TRP A 249 -10.15 -11.05 -17.22
CA TRP A 249 -10.79 -10.66 -15.97
C TRP A 249 -10.76 -9.14 -15.82
N THR A 250 -11.94 -8.54 -15.76
CA THR A 250 -12.08 -7.11 -15.54
C THR A 250 -11.94 -6.80 -14.06
N ASP A 251 -11.27 -5.69 -13.74
CA ASP A 251 -11.18 -5.11 -12.40
C ASP A 251 -10.59 -6.06 -11.34
N ASN A 252 -9.55 -6.84 -11.69
CA ASN A 252 -8.85 -7.71 -10.75
C ASN A 252 -7.44 -7.20 -10.37
N GLN A 253 -6.95 -6.15 -11.04
CA GLN A 253 -5.62 -5.58 -10.78
C GLN A 253 -5.71 -4.47 -9.73
N THR A 254 -5.09 -4.66 -8.56
CA THR A 254 -5.27 -3.76 -7.42
C THR A 254 -4.21 -2.66 -7.41
N VAL A 255 -4.59 -1.41 -7.68
CA VAL A 255 -3.65 -0.28 -7.77
C VAL A 255 -3.47 0.45 -6.45
N PHE A 256 -4.47 0.42 -5.56
CA PHE A 256 -4.39 0.97 -4.20
C PHE A 256 -5.07 0.04 -3.18
N LEU A 257 -4.46 -0.10 -2.00
CA LEU A 257 -5.03 -0.75 -0.83
C LEU A 257 -5.38 0.30 0.23
N ARG A 258 -6.52 0.17 0.90
CA ARG A 258 -6.77 0.80 2.21
C ARG A 258 -6.87 -0.29 3.25
N GLY A 259 -6.48 0.04 4.47
CA GLY A 259 -6.36 -0.98 5.48
C GLY A 259 -5.45 -0.59 6.62
N TYR A 260 -5.15 -1.61 7.40
CA TYR A 260 -4.45 -1.50 8.66
C TYR A 260 -3.17 -2.30 8.61
N LYS A 261 -2.05 -1.64 8.93
CA LYS A 261 -0.86 -2.37 9.36
C LYS A 261 -1.05 -2.82 10.79
N THR A 262 -0.84 -4.11 11.04
CA THR A 262 -0.99 -4.67 12.37
C THR A 262 0.37 -4.84 13.03
N TYR A 263 0.45 -4.50 14.32
CA TYR A 263 1.68 -4.57 15.08
C TYR A 263 1.46 -5.30 16.40
N LEU A 264 2.40 -6.16 16.78
CA LEU A 264 2.51 -6.67 18.15
C LEU A 264 3.13 -5.59 19.04
N ARG A 265 2.51 -5.31 20.18
CA ARG A 265 3.20 -4.61 21.27
C ARG A 265 3.93 -5.63 22.13
N LEU A 266 5.19 -5.35 22.44
CA LEU A 266 6.06 -6.23 23.21
C LEU A 266 6.09 -5.78 24.67
N PRO A 267 6.22 -6.71 25.62
CA PRO A 267 6.36 -6.38 27.03
C PRO A 267 7.83 -6.02 27.35
N GLN A 268 8.30 -4.86 26.89
CA GLN A 268 9.42 -4.15 27.53
C GLN A 268 9.02 -2.70 27.75
N MET A 269 8.40 -2.48 28.91
CA MET A 269 8.13 -1.24 29.67
C MET A 269 6.86 -1.51 30.49
N ALA A 270 6.99 -2.42 31.46
CA ALA A 270 5.96 -2.67 32.46
C ALA A 270 5.80 -1.42 33.34
N ARG A 271 4.98 -0.46 32.87
CA ARG A 271 4.37 0.54 33.75
C ARG A 271 3.02 1.10 33.31
N PHE A 272 2.45 0.72 32.17
CA PHE A 272 1.06 1.06 31.81
C PHE A 272 0.38 -0.07 31.00
N PRO A 273 -0.94 -0.28 31.14
CA PRO A 273 -1.64 -1.45 30.64
C PRO A 273 -1.76 -1.50 29.11
N ARG A 274 -2.00 -2.73 28.64
CA ARG A 274 -1.90 -3.28 27.27
C ARG A 274 -2.81 -2.62 26.23
N ALA A 275 -2.30 -2.42 25.01
CA ALA A 275 -3.09 -2.37 23.78
C ALA A 275 -2.22 -2.71 22.55
N ILE A 276 -2.73 -3.47 21.58
CA ILE A 276 -2.12 -3.61 20.23
C ILE A 276 -2.33 -2.29 19.49
N SER A 277 -1.31 -1.75 18.81
CA SER A 277 -1.47 -0.53 18.02
C SER A 277 -1.78 -0.89 16.57
N VAL A 278 -3.01 -0.60 16.15
CA VAL A 278 -3.38 -0.56 14.74
C VAL A 278 -3.14 0.85 14.23
N ALA A 279 -2.16 1.01 13.35
CA ALA A 279 -1.94 2.29 12.68
C ALA A 279 -2.76 2.31 11.40
N ASP A 280 -3.58 3.36 11.25
CA ASP A 280 -4.08 3.73 9.94
C ASP A 280 -2.86 4.03 9.04
N SER A 281 -3.00 3.73 7.77
CA SER A 281 -2.05 4.07 6.71
C SER A 281 -1.93 5.60 6.47
N ASP A 282 -2.32 6.45 7.44
CA ASP A 282 -2.19 7.89 7.32
C ASP A 282 -0.77 8.37 7.68
N TRP A 283 -0.37 9.48 7.03
CA TRP A 283 0.97 10.05 6.96
C TRP A 283 1.70 10.22 8.30
N SER A 284 1.00 10.37 9.42
CA SER A 284 1.61 10.65 10.71
C SER A 284 2.19 9.43 11.43
N ASN A 285 1.84 8.19 11.03
CA ASN A 285 2.11 7.00 11.85
C ASN A 285 3.04 5.96 11.20
N VAL A 286 3.52 6.19 9.98
CA VAL A 286 4.32 5.19 9.24
C VAL A 286 5.77 5.65 9.09
N HIS A 287 6.62 5.26 10.03
CA HIS A 287 8.07 5.32 9.84
C HIS A 287 8.52 4.16 8.95
N TRP A 288 8.87 4.48 7.70
CA TRP A 288 9.51 3.55 6.78
C TRP A 288 11.03 3.53 6.98
N ARG A 289 11.63 2.34 6.88
CA ARG A 289 13.09 2.20 6.78
C ARG A 289 13.59 2.98 5.55
N GLY A 290 14.43 3.98 5.80
CA GLY A 290 15.25 4.62 4.76
C GLY A 290 15.17 6.14 4.66
N VAL A 291 14.25 6.81 5.37
CA VAL A 291 14.14 8.28 5.28
C VAL A 291 14.79 8.93 6.51
N THR A 292 16.09 9.19 6.44
CA THR A 292 16.66 10.32 7.19
C THR A 292 16.28 11.59 6.44
N THR A 293 15.34 12.37 6.97
CA THR A 293 15.10 13.75 6.50
C THR A 293 16.29 14.61 6.90
N PRO A 294 17.06 15.20 5.98
CA PRO A 294 17.94 16.30 6.33
C PRO A 294 17.16 17.61 6.17
N TYR A 295 17.21 18.43 7.22
CA TYR A 295 17.04 19.88 7.17
C TYR A 295 15.61 20.44 7.04
N SER A 296 15.04 20.82 8.19
CA SER A 296 14.12 21.94 8.30
C SER A 296 14.94 23.21 8.55
N SER A 297 15.19 24.01 7.51
CA SER A 297 15.60 25.40 7.67
C SER A 297 14.37 26.24 8.00
N SER A 298 14.20 26.57 9.28
CA SER A 298 13.30 27.63 9.70
C SER A 298 13.93 29.00 9.44
N SER A 299 13.36 29.79 8.53
CA SER A 299 13.56 31.24 8.51
C SER A 299 12.23 31.93 8.82
N ARG A 300 12.12 32.40 10.06
CA ARG A 300 11.03 33.20 10.60
C ARG A 300 11.05 34.61 9.99
N TRP A 301 9.85 35.13 9.75
CA TRP A 301 9.57 36.53 9.45
C TRP A 301 9.79 37.44 10.65
N GLY A 302 10.22 38.68 10.37
CA GLY A 302 9.62 39.90 10.92
C GLY A 302 10.01 40.36 12.33
N GLY A 303 10.96 41.29 12.36
CA GLY A 303 10.96 42.58 13.09
C GLY A 303 10.30 42.75 14.46
N GLY A 304 11.00 43.46 15.36
CA GLY A 304 10.40 44.16 16.48
C GLY A 304 11.33 44.27 17.69
N ASN A 305 11.65 45.51 18.05
CA ASN A 305 12.74 45.94 18.92
C ASN A 305 12.37 45.98 20.43
N ASP A 306 13.44 45.96 21.24
CA ASP A 306 13.70 46.72 22.47
C ASP A 306 13.30 46.25 23.90
N THR A 307 14.38 46.17 24.70
CA THR A 307 14.62 46.67 26.07
C THR A 307 14.33 45.84 27.34
N THR A 308 15.45 45.40 27.94
CA THR A 308 15.87 45.49 29.37
C THR A 308 14.96 44.98 30.50
N SER A 309 15.42 43.98 31.25
CA SER A 309 16.12 44.13 32.56
C SER A 309 16.13 42.82 33.38
N SER A 310 17.06 42.80 34.32
CA SER A 310 17.54 41.76 35.24
C SER A 310 16.50 40.99 36.07
N GLY A 311 16.81 39.71 36.38
CA GLY A 311 16.16 38.98 37.49
C GLY A 311 16.67 37.54 37.63
N THR A 312 17.33 37.28 38.75
CA THR A 312 17.92 36.01 39.22
C THR A 312 16.91 34.93 39.57
N GLY A 313 17.27 33.66 39.33
CA GLY A 313 17.07 32.57 40.28
C GLY A 313 16.00 31.51 39.97
N ALA A 314 16.29 30.32 40.48
CA ALA A 314 15.47 29.11 40.63
C ALA A 314 15.43 28.10 39.47
N SER A 315 16.26 27.09 39.66
CA SER A 315 16.11 25.69 39.25
C SER A 315 14.66 25.19 39.33
N GLY A 316 14.12 24.76 38.19
CA GLY A 316 12.90 23.98 38.07
C GLY A 316 13.09 22.94 36.97
N SER A 317 13.02 21.67 37.35
CA SER A 317 13.07 20.51 36.47
C SER A 317 11.75 20.39 35.71
N ASP A 318 11.74 20.79 34.43
CA ASP A 318 10.61 20.52 33.54
C ASP A 318 10.84 19.21 32.79
N THR A 319 10.17 18.18 33.29
CA THR A 319 9.89 16.92 32.58
C THR A 319 9.01 17.20 31.37
N SER A 320 9.58 17.11 30.17
CA SER A 320 8.82 16.99 28.92
C SER A 320 8.48 15.51 28.67
N PRO A 321 7.25 15.15 28.27
CA PRO A 321 6.88 13.77 28.01
C PRO A 321 7.57 13.28 26.74
N GLN A 322 8.45 12.27 26.88
CA GLN A 322 9.03 11.56 25.76
C GLN A 322 7.95 10.77 25.03
N SER A 323 7.70 11.11 23.76
CA SER A 323 6.92 10.29 22.83
C SER A 323 7.65 8.96 22.61
N SER A 324 7.04 7.85 23.04
CA SER A 324 7.59 6.50 22.89
C SER A 324 7.58 6.07 21.42
N SER A 325 8.74 6.11 20.78
CA SER A 325 9.01 5.50 19.47
C SER A 325 8.91 3.97 19.58
N GLY A 326 7.96 3.35 18.87
CA GLY A 326 7.87 1.89 18.77
C GLY A 326 9.08 1.31 18.06
N GLN A 327 9.84 0.43 18.72
CA GLN A 327 10.97 -0.27 18.13
C GLN A 327 10.49 -1.43 17.24
N GLN A 328 11.05 -1.53 16.03
CA GLN A 328 10.77 -2.59 15.06
C GLN A 328 11.68 -3.81 15.32
N LEU A 329 11.10 -4.98 15.55
CA LEU A 329 11.84 -6.23 15.76
C LEU A 329 12.11 -7.01 14.47
N SER A 330 13.22 -7.74 14.44
CA SER A 330 13.48 -8.77 13.43
C SER A 330 12.56 -9.98 13.62
N SER A 331 12.41 -10.79 12.57
CA SER A 331 11.62 -12.02 12.59
C SER A 331 12.08 -13.01 13.67
N GLU A 332 13.39 -13.18 13.85
CA GLU A 332 13.98 -14.04 14.88
C GLU A 332 13.59 -13.61 16.30
N THR A 333 13.65 -12.30 16.58
CA THR A 333 13.28 -11.77 17.89
C THR A 333 11.77 -11.85 18.13
N LEU A 334 10.94 -11.75 17.08
CA LEU A 334 9.49 -11.89 17.20
C LEU A 334 9.06 -13.31 17.50
N SER A 335 9.69 -14.31 16.85
CA SER A 335 9.41 -15.72 17.13
C SER A 335 9.68 -16.04 18.59
N ALA A 336 10.83 -15.59 19.13
CA ALA A 336 11.17 -15.79 20.54
C ALA A 336 10.15 -15.14 21.50
N VAL A 337 9.69 -13.91 21.23
CA VAL A 337 8.69 -13.24 22.09
C VAL A 337 7.32 -13.90 22.01
N LEU A 338 6.93 -14.42 20.85
CA LEU A 338 5.64 -15.12 20.69
C LEU A 338 5.61 -16.44 21.44
N GLU A 339 6.75 -17.12 21.56
CA GLU A 339 6.93 -18.35 22.34
C GLU A 339 6.95 -18.09 23.86
N GLU A 340 7.50 -16.96 24.33
CA GLU A 340 7.56 -16.63 25.76
C GLU A 340 6.22 -16.17 26.37
N ALA A 341 5.31 -15.58 25.57
CA ALA A 341 4.15 -14.86 26.08
C ALA A 341 2.88 -15.72 26.32
N ASP A 342 2.99 -17.03 26.49
CA ASP A 342 1.85 -17.92 26.81
C ASP A 342 1.42 -17.85 28.30
N SER A 343 1.87 -16.84 29.05
CA SER A 343 1.37 -16.54 30.40
C SER A 343 0.99 -15.06 30.55
N ASN A 344 -0.21 -14.83 31.08
CA ASN A 344 -0.88 -13.56 31.42
C ASN A 344 -1.64 -12.82 30.31
N ASP A 345 -2.96 -12.89 30.42
CA ASP A 345 -3.99 -12.04 29.77
C ASP A 345 -4.37 -10.82 30.63
N TYR A 346 -5.12 -9.87 30.01
CA TYR A 346 -6.00 -8.78 30.53
C TYR A 346 -5.73 -7.35 29.99
N VAL A 347 -6.72 -6.75 29.32
CA VAL A 347 -6.66 -5.50 28.51
C VAL A 347 -7.44 -4.36 29.18
N ASP A 348 -7.01 -3.10 29.02
CA ASP A 348 -7.90 -1.94 29.14
C ASP A 348 -7.53 -0.78 28.19
N VAL A 349 -8.57 -0.08 27.74
CA VAL A 349 -8.74 0.77 26.53
C VAL A 349 -8.44 2.25 26.79
N VAL A 350 -7.85 3.00 25.84
CA VAL A 350 -8.25 4.42 25.55
C VAL A 350 -7.95 4.86 24.09
N SER A 351 -9.03 5.37 23.47
CA SER A 351 -9.27 6.36 22.39
C SER A 351 -8.27 6.59 21.25
#